data_AF-A0A958AZB6-F1
#
_entry.id   AF-A0A958AZB6-F1
#
_cell.length_a   1.000
_cell.length_b   1.000
_cell.length_c   1.000
_cell.angle_alpha   90.00
_cell.angle_beta   90.00
_cell.angle_gamma   90.00
#
_symmetry.space_group_name_H-M   'P 1'
#
loop_
_entity.id
_entity.type
_entity.pdbx_description
1 polymer ?
#
loop_
_entity_poly.entity_id
_entity_poly.type
_entity_poly.pdbx_seq_one_letter_code
_entity_poly.pdbx_strand_id
1 'polypeptide(L)'
;MLKHPILIAILLVALVAAGCVAGQPVSPDEMAAVAPTVAGVVSQLVPQLAGTYTVEASDGAGNSHELSLKLSPDGSVELVTELADTTQLMESGTWLLSGEGDVVISLGTTEGQSVVEPRTIRLAVEGDELVATDSVTGGQLRLAPGMMADTATTEATVAAPTETITETTPAPEASSEVTTTVEVTTTVPTEGDTTLWRTMLSLQPAADGSSVLRALAFNNDGTVTLTSDYYNDEPVIVEQGTWDDTASTTDAVTVTVTLTGQGDQMYATPTVITFAMVDDTLQAVEYDQDIYGSEGLTFKVAGDVALDDRAALVTIHLAAGFPLDPTFVSVNGGGDLNASVVDPACAGYINTQPVVTVNWTGKADLVEAFFVSNDDPTMVIVAPDGTVYCSDDANDQLLDPVIELQNPIEGTYRIWIGSYARNQLIPGVLVLTANPDVNIGTFDLGSFITRPAVPEVLETPEPVVDLEAIQAAIESRLAKTQLQKLGAPAGAIQVTADGTIPLFQLPLDNPACNGLVNDNPDHVFEWAGTSDALNVYFEGDGDATLLVLGPERSVSCSDDAAETGNLNPQVILSNPAAGTYAVWVGRVSPESPVTGTLTITDDSSALPAMLEAGQ
;
A
#
# COMPACT_ATOMS: atom_id res chain seq x y z
N MET A 1 14.30 14.62 43.62
CA MET A 1 13.82 15.85 42.94
C MET A 1 14.22 15.73 41.48
N LEU A 2 13.30 15.33 40.60
CA LEU A 2 13.54 15.29 39.16
C LEU A 2 13.74 16.72 38.64
N LYS A 3 14.55 16.89 37.59
CA LYS A 3 15.00 18.20 37.09
C LYS A 3 14.94 18.38 35.57
N HIS A 4 14.40 17.42 34.83
CA HIS A 4 14.25 17.51 33.37
C HIS A 4 12.78 17.30 32.96
N PRO A 5 12.29 18.04 31.94
CA PRO A 5 10.90 18.01 31.53
C PRO A 5 10.51 16.68 30.87
N ILE A 6 11.41 16.10 30.04
CA ILE A 6 11.23 14.81 29.36
C ILE A 6 10.92 13.71 30.39
N LEU A 7 11.77 13.58 31.42
CA LEU A 7 11.59 12.60 32.50
C LEU A 7 10.30 12.80 33.33
N ILE A 8 9.74 14.01 33.36
CA ILE A 8 8.47 14.30 34.03
C ILE A 8 7.29 13.91 33.12
N ALA A 9 7.40 14.14 31.82
CA ALA A 9 6.39 13.75 30.83
C ALA A 9 6.29 12.23 30.68
N ILE A 10 7.43 11.52 30.53
CA ILE A 10 7.47 10.05 30.48
C ILE A 10 6.90 9.43 31.76
N LEU A 11 7.26 9.97 32.93
CA LEU A 11 6.71 9.52 34.21
C LEU A 11 5.18 9.76 34.32
N LEU A 12 4.64 10.81 33.70
CA LEU A 12 3.19 11.01 33.60
C LEU A 12 2.53 9.95 32.70
N VAL A 13 3.12 9.64 31.54
CA VAL A 13 2.62 8.60 30.63
C VAL A 13 2.59 7.24 31.35
N ALA A 14 3.69 6.87 32.01
CA ALA A 14 3.80 5.61 32.75
C ALA A 14 2.81 5.50 33.93
N LEU A 15 2.60 6.55 34.73
CA LEU A 15 1.60 6.51 35.81
C LEU A 15 0.15 6.44 35.31
N VAL A 16 -0.13 7.01 34.13
CA VAL A 16 -1.45 6.92 33.49
C VAL A 16 -1.67 5.52 32.91
N ALA A 17 -0.70 4.97 32.19
CA ALA A 17 -0.76 3.60 31.66
C ALA A 17 -0.91 2.56 32.78
N ALA A 18 -0.23 2.75 33.91
CA ALA A 18 -0.33 1.90 35.09
C ALA A 18 -1.63 2.11 35.93
N GLY A 19 -2.58 2.93 35.48
CA GLY A 19 -3.90 3.10 36.12
C GLY A 19 -3.88 3.64 37.56
N CYS A 20 -2.78 4.29 37.97
CA CYS A 20 -2.50 4.59 39.39
C CYS A 20 -2.31 6.09 39.67
N VAL A 21 -3.41 6.82 39.78
CA VAL A 21 -3.38 8.20 40.32
C VAL A 21 -3.56 8.17 41.83
N ALA A 22 -2.57 8.68 42.57
CA ALA A 22 -2.59 8.86 44.03
C ALA A 22 -2.88 7.61 44.89
N GLY A 23 -2.68 6.39 44.36
CA GLY A 23 -2.73 5.15 45.14
C GLY A 23 -4.13 4.54 45.33
N GLN A 24 -5.08 4.87 44.46
CA GLN A 24 -6.33 4.12 44.29
C GLN A 24 -6.45 3.64 42.83
N PRO A 25 -7.06 2.46 42.57
CA PRO A 25 -7.35 2.01 41.23
C PRO A 25 -8.39 2.92 40.57
N VAL A 26 -8.12 3.37 39.35
CA VAL A 26 -8.96 4.26 38.55
C VAL A 26 -10.03 3.45 37.81
N SER A 27 -11.22 4.01 37.58
CA SER A 27 -12.31 3.31 36.86
C SER A 27 -12.12 3.32 35.32
N PRO A 28 -12.73 2.37 34.57
CA PRO A 28 -12.61 2.34 33.11
C PRO A 28 -13.09 3.63 32.42
N ASP A 29 -14.18 4.23 32.90
CA ASP A 29 -14.71 5.51 32.39
C ASP A 29 -13.73 6.67 32.61
N GLU A 30 -13.01 6.66 33.74
CA GLU A 30 -11.95 7.65 34.00
C GLU A 30 -10.71 7.40 33.15
N MET A 31 -10.32 6.14 32.89
CA MET A 31 -9.21 5.82 31.98
C MET A 31 -9.50 6.29 30.55
N ALA A 32 -10.73 6.07 30.06
CA ALA A 32 -11.17 6.55 28.75
C ALA A 32 -11.08 8.10 28.62
N ALA A 33 -11.33 8.83 29.71
CA ALA A 33 -11.19 10.29 29.74
C ALA A 33 -9.73 10.78 29.69
N VAL A 34 -8.75 9.96 30.11
CA VAL A 34 -7.33 10.36 30.13
C VAL A 34 -6.61 10.01 28.82
N ALA A 35 -7.04 8.99 28.08
CA ALA A 35 -6.46 8.55 26.80
C ALA A 35 -6.09 9.69 25.80
N PRO A 36 -6.96 10.68 25.48
CA PRO A 36 -6.59 11.78 24.58
C PRO A 36 -5.47 12.68 25.14
N THR A 37 -5.27 12.71 26.46
CA THR A 37 -4.17 13.42 27.12
C THR A 37 -2.83 12.72 26.86
N VAL A 38 -2.81 11.38 26.83
CA VAL A 38 -1.59 10.60 26.55
C VAL A 38 -1.13 10.82 25.11
N ALA A 39 -2.05 10.72 24.14
CA ALA A 39 -1.75 10.98 22.73
C ALA A 39 -1.19 12.41 22.52
N GLY A 40 -1.76 13.41 23.21
CA GLY A 40 -1.27 14.78 23.18
C GLY A 40 0.14 14.95 23.78
N VAL A 41 0.51 14.17 24.80
CA VAL A 41 1.87 14.19 25.39
C VAL A 41 2.89 13.48 24.49
N VAL A 42 2.55 12.32 23.91
CA VAL A 42 3.42 11.59 22.96
C VAL A 42 3.71 12.46 21.73
N SER A 43 2.70 13.13 21.18
CA SER A 43 2.85 14.07 20.05
C SER A 43 3.79 15.25 20.36
N GLN A 44 3.93 15.66 21.62
CA GLN A 44 4.87 16.70 22.06
C GLN A 44 6.29 16.18 22.34
N LEU A 45 6.49 14.87 22.47
CA LEU A 45 7.78 14.24 22.77
C LEU A 45 8.56 13.83 21.52
N VAL A 46 7.89 13.39 20.45
CA VAL A 46 8.54 13.02 19.17
C VAL A 46 9.47 14.13 18.63
N PRO A 47 9.10 15.42 18.61
CA PRO A 47 10.00 16.50 18.17
C PRO A 47 11.17 16.81 19.12
N GLN A 48 11.19 16.25 20.33
CA GLN A 48 12.27 16.40 21.31
C GLN A 48 13.27 15.23 21.28
N LEU A 49 12.85 14.06 20.78
CA LEU A 49 13.70 12.89 20.58
C LEU A 49 14.27 12.80 19.16
N ALA A 50 13.66 13.49 18.19
CA ALA A 50 14.21 13.60 16.83
C ALA A 50 15.55 14.36 16.83
N GLY A 51 16.56 13.80 16.19
CA GLY A 51 17.95 14.27 16.20
C GLY A 51 18.94 13.18 15.81
N THR A 52 20.24 13.51 15.82
CA THR A 52 21.34 12.56 15.62
C THR A 52 21.98 12.24 16.96
N TYR A 53 22.26 10.96 17.20
CA TYR A 53 22.93 10.41 18.37
C TYR A 53 24.15 9.61 17.93
N THR A 54 25.27 9.68 18.64
CA THR A 54 26.48 8.91 18.31
C THR A 54 27.05 8.15 19.51
N VAL A 55 27.82 7.09 19.21
CA VAL A 55 28.58 6.31 20.20
C VAL A 55 29.78 5.60 19.56
N GLU A 56 30.92 5.57 20.25
CA GLU A 56 32.02 4.64 19.94
C GLU A 56 31.68 3.26 20.54
N ALA A 57 31.40 2.28 19.68
CA ALA A 57 31.23 0.89 20.08
C ALA A 57 32.54 0.10 19.88
N SER A 58 32.65 -1.08 20.51
CA SER A 58 33.74 -2.02 20.24
C SER A 58 33.18 -3.41 19.95
N ASP A 59 33.73 -4.09 18.95
CA ASP A 59 33.36 -5.46 18.62
C ASP A 59 34.05 -6.50 19.53
N GLY A 60 33.60 -7.76 19.44
CA GLY A 60 34.18 -8.88 20.20
C GLY A 60 35.61 -9.26 19.80
N ALA A 61 36.19 -8.65 18.77
CA ALA A 61 37.60 -8.79 18.39
C ALA A 61 38.47 -7.62 18.90
N GLY A 62 37.85 -6.55 19.43
CA GLY A 62 38.52 -5.38 19.99
C GLY A 62 38.76 -4.23 19.00
N ASN A 63 38.10 -4.22 17.84
CA ASN A 63 38.09 -3.05 16.96
C ASN A 63 37.01 -2.06 17.43
N SER A 64 37.27 -0.76 17.28
CA SER A 64 36.28 0.28 17.58
C SER A 64 35.61 0.78 16.30
N HIS A 65 34.31 1.05 16.39
CA HIS A 65 33.43 1.47 15.30
C HIS A 65 32.60 2.65 15.79
N GLU A 66 32.35 3.66 14.96
CA GLU A 66 31.46 4.77 15.32
C GLU A 66 30.05 4.49 14.79
N LEU A 67 29.05 4.48 15.67
CA LEU A 67 27.64 4.40 15.29
C LEU A 67 27.04 5.81 15.30
N SER A 68 26.36 6.17 14.22
CA SER A 68 25.54 7.37 14.09
C SER A 68 24.10 6.99 13.80
N LEU A 69 23.21 7.25 14.77
CA LEU A 69 21.77 7.01 14.69
C LEU A 69 21.03 8.34 14.50
N LYS A 70 20.20 8.46 13.47
CA LYS A 70 19.42 9.66 13.16
C LYS A 70 17.93 9.35 13.18
N LEU A 71 17.22 9.97 14.10
CA LEU A 71 15.76 9.88 14.27
C LEU A 71 15.11 11.13 13.65
N SER A 72 14.33 10.95 12.57
CA SER A 72 13.63 12.05 11.90
C SER A 72 12.24 12.31 12.51
N PRO A 73 11.72 13.56 12.53
CA PRO A 73 10.39 13.86 13.07
C PRO A 73 9.20 13.22 12.33
N ASP A 74 9.41 12.68 11.14
CA ASP A 74 8.42 11.97 10.32
C ASP A 74 8.33 10.46 10.63
N GLY A 75 9.11 9.97 11.59
CA GLY A 75 9.20 8.55 11.93
C GLY A 75 10.22 7.75 11.10
N SER A 76 10.96 8.37 10.17
CA SER A 76 12.07 7.70 9.47
C SER A 76 13.34 7.63 10.35
N VAL A 77 14.12 6.56 10.20
CA VAL A 77 15.41 6.37 10.89
C VAL A 77 16.49 5.90 9.95
N GLU A 78 17.69 6.42 10.17
CA GLU A 78 18.92 6.13 9.46
C GLU A 78 20.00 5.76 10.48
N LEU A 79 20.60 4.58 10.36
CA LEU A 79 21.70 4.09 11.18
C LEU A 79 22.93 3.89 10.29
N VAL A 80 24.01 4.59 10.60
CA VAL A 80 25.31 4.44 9.94
C VAL A 80 26.29 3.84 10.93
N THR A 81 26.99 2.78 10.53
CA THR A 81 28.12 2.20 11.27
C THR A 81 29.39 2.41 10.48
N GLU A 82 30.32 3.23 11.00
CA GLU A 82 31.66 3.38 10.44
C GLU A 82 32.55 2.24 10.92
N LEU A 83 32.98 1.40 9.98
CA LEU A 83 33.92 0.30 10.24
C LEU A 83 35.37 0.80 10.19
N ALA A 84 36.25 0.12 10.93
CA ALA A 84 37.65 0.51 11.14
C ALA A 84 38.56 0.61 9.87
N ASP A 85 38.03 0.33 8.67
CA ASP A 85 38.71 0.50 7.38
C ASP A 85 38.13 1.63 6.49
N THR A 86 37.25 2.47 7.06
CA THR A 86 36.47 3.55 6.40
C THR A 86 35.32 3.08 5.50
N THR A 87 34.93 1.80 5.58
CA THR A 87 33.64 1.34 5.04
C THR A 87 32.50 1.79 5.94
N GLN A 88 31.45 2.40 5.38
CA GLN A 88 30.22 2.75 6.10
C GLN A 88 29.12 1.75 5.76
N LEU A 89 28.59 1.04 6.75
CA LEU A 89 27.34 0.29 6.61
C LEU A 89 26.16 1.22 6.89
N MET A 90 25.23 1.33 5.95
CA MET A 90 24.01 2.15 6.11
C MET A 90 22.78 1.26 6.20
N GLU A 91 21.99 1.41 7.25
CA GLU A 91 20.70 0.77 7.45
C GLU A 91 19.60 1.83 7.62
N SER A 92 18.39 1.57 7.10
CA SER A 92 17.28 2.51 7.26
C SER A 92 15.91 1.84 7.42
N GLY A 93 14.97 2.56 8.04
CA GLY A 93 13.62 2.07 8.32
C GLY A 93 12.78 3.09 9.09
N THR A 94 12.03 2.63 10.09
CA THR A 94 11.12 3.47 10.90
C THR A 94 11.41 3.43 12.40
N TRP A 95 10.98 4.46 13.13
CA TRP A 95 11.01 4.51 14.59
C TRP A 95 9.73 5.08 15.19
N LEU A 96 9.47 4.74 16.45
CA LEU A 96 8.37 5.26 17.26
C LEU A 96 8.73 5.33 18.74
N LEU A 97 7.97 6.10 19.52
CA LEU A 97 8.02 6.12 20.99
C LEU A 97 6.94 5.18 21.52
N SER A 98 7.31 4.18 22.32
CA SER A 98 6.37 3.23 22.92
C SER A 98 5.52 3.86 24.02
N GLY A 99 4.40 3.23 24.36
CA GLY A 99 3.59 3.63 25.53
C GLY A 99 4.31 3.46 26.88
N GLU A 100 5.45 2.76 26.89
CA GLU A 100 6.30 2.53 28.06
C GLU A 100 7.38 3.62 28.21
N GLY A 101 7.66 4.37 27.14
CA GLY A 101 8.67 5.44 27.09
C GLY A 101 9.96 5.09 26.34
N ASP A 102 10.05 3.90 25.73
CA ASP A 102 11.20 3.46 24.95
C ASP A 102 11.11 3.92 23.49
N VAL A 103 12.26 4.24 22.89
CA VAL A 103 12.38 4.39 21.43
C VAL A 103 12.51 3.01 20.80
N VAL A 104 11.57 2.66 19.92
CA VAL A 104 11.58 1.42 19.13
C VAL A 104 11.96 1.76 17.70
N ILE A 105 12.93 1.03 17.14
CA ILE A 105 13.50 1.23 15.80
C ILE A 105 13.36 -0.08 15.04
N SER A 106 12.89 -0.04 13.80
CA SER A 106 12.78 -1.21 12.91
C SER A 106 13.47 -0.92 11.58
N LEU A 107 14.65 -1.51 11.39
CA LEU A 107 15.51 -1.35 10.22
C LEU A 107 15.11 -2.37 9.14
N GLY A 108 14.53 -1.90 8.04
CA GLY A 108 14.03 -2.75 6.94
C GLY A 108 14.91 -2.79 5.70
N THR A 109 15.99 -2.00 5.66
CA THR A 109 16.92 -1.91 4.53
C THR A 109 18.37 -1.84 4.98
N THR A 110 19.27 -2.37 4.15
CA THR A 110 20.73 -2.28 4.29
C THR A 110 21.32 -1.93 2.92
N GLU A 111 22.17 -0.90 2.85
CA GLU A 111 22.72 -0.33 1.59
C GLU A 111 21.66 0.00 0.52
N GLY A 112 20.42 0.31 0.95
CA GLY A 112 19.28 0.57 0.07
C GLY A 112 18.60 -0.68 -0.51
N GLN A 113 19.02 -1.88 -0.12
CA GLN A 113 18.33 -3.13 -0.43
C GLN A 113 17.42 -3.55 0.74
N SER A 114 16.22 -4.06 0.45
CA SER A 114 15.30 -4.56 1.47
C SER A 114 15.81 -5.84 2.13
N VAL A 115 15.69 -5.93 3.45
CA VAL A 115 16.07 -7.10 4.25
C VAL A 115 14.85 -7.98 4.49
N VAL A 116 15.03 -9.31 4.47
CA VAL A 116 13.94 -10.31 4.57
C VAL A 116 13.25 -10.26 5.95
N GLU A 117 14.01 -10.02 7.02
CA GLU A 117 13.48 -9.77 8.36
C GLU A 117 13.96 -8.39 8.86
N PRO A 118 13.06 -7.45 9.21
CA PRO A 118 13.46 -6.13 9.68
C PRO A 118 14.01 -6.18 11.10
N ARG A 119 15.26 -5.73 11.29
CA ARG A 119 15.93 -5.77 12.60
C ARG A 119 15.32 -4.73 13.53
N THR A 120 14.67 -5.19 14.59
CA THR A 120 14.06 -4.32 15.60
C THR A 120 14.97 -4.13 16.81
N ILE A 121 15.10 -2.89 17.26
CA ILE A 121 15.95 -2.44 18.38
C ILE A 121 15.08 -1.61 19.33
N ARG A 122 15.13 -1.90 20.63
CA ARG A 122 14.54 -1.04 21.69
C ARG A 122 15.65 -0.27 22.42
N LEU A 123 15.44 1.02 22.65
CA LEU A 123 16.34 1.92 23.36
C LEU A 123 15.59 2.66 24.47
N ALA A 124 16.05 2.52 25.72
CA ALA A 124 15.50 3.26 26.85
C ALA A 124 15.95 4.73 26.83
N VAL A 125 15.07 5.66 27.20
CA VAL A 125 15.38 7.12 27.22
C VAL A 125 15.89 7.53 28.60
N GLU A 126 17.20 7.68 28.76
CA GLU A 126 17.85 8.07 30.02
C GLU A 126 18.27 9.55 30.03
N GLY A 127 17.28 10.43 30.11
CA GLY A 127 17.49 11.88 30.07
C GLY A 127 17.53 12.38 28.63
N ASP A 128 18.72 12.71 28.15
CA ASP A 128 18.97 13.12 26.76
C ASP A 128 19.71 12.00 25.97
N GLU A 129 20.05 10.88 26.60
CA GLU A 129 20.74 9.72 25.98
C GLU A 129 19.78 8.57 25.69
N LEU A 130 20.06 7.81 24.63
CA LEU A 130 19.35 6.57 24.27
C LEU A 130 20.19 5.36 24.69
N VAL A 131 19.60 4.37 25.35
CA VAL A 131 20.34 3.25 25.96
C VAL A 131 19.86 1.91 25.43
N ALA A 132 20.70 1.23 24.66
CA ALA A 132 20.55 -0.18 24.35
C ALA A 132 21.04 -1.04 25.53
N THR A 133 20.33 -2.12 25.86
CA THR A 133 20.77 -3.12 26.84
C THR A 133 20.76 -4.50 26.19
N ASP A 134 21.87 -5.23 26.32
CA ASP A 134 22.03 -6.61 25.89
C ASP A 134 21.25 -7.54 26.84
N SER A 135 20.26 -8.25 26.32
CA SER A 135 19.37 -9.15 27.07
C SER A 135 20.03 -10.45 27.55
N VAL A 136 21.23 -10.79 27.04
CA VAL A 136 21.98 -12.01 27.36
C VAL A 136 23.14 -11.72 28.31
N THR A 137 23.85 -10.59 28.13
CA THR A 137 25.02 -10.23 28.96
C THR A 137 24.74 -9.14 30.00
N GLY A 138 23.66 -8.37 29.86
CA GLY A 138 23.38 -7.19 30.69
C GLY A 138 24.30 -6.00 30.41
N GLY A 139 25.11 -6.05 29.34
CA GLY A 139 25.91 -4.91 28.87
C GLY A 139 25.02 -3.77 28.36
N GLN A 140 25.50 -2.53 28.47
CA GLN A 140 24.77 -1.34 27.99
C GLN A 140 25.62 -0.51 27.03
N LEU A 141 24.98 -0.02 25.98
CA LEU A 141 25.52 0.94 25.01
C LEU A 141 24.66 2.21 25.07
N ARG A 142 25.28 3.37 25.34
CA ARG A 142 24.57 4.64 25.54
C ARG A 142 24.95 5.60 24.41
N LEU A 143 23.97 6.04 23.63
CA LEU A 143 24.13 6.96 22.49
C LEU A 143 23.78 8.38 22.95
N ALA A 144 24.71 9.31 22.76
CA ALA A 144 24.56 10.70 23.18
C ALA A 144 24.23 11.62 22.00
N PRO A 145 23.46 12.71 22.19
CA PRO A 145 23.13 13.64 21.11
C PRO A 145 24.38 14.25 20.47
N GLY A 146 24.49 14.10 19.15
CA GLY A 146 25.53 14.73 18.34
C GLY A 146 25.38 16.26 18.34
N MET A 147 26.50 16.99 18.27
CA MET A 147 26.46 18.45 18.18
C MET A 147 25.86 18.90 16.85
N MET A 148 24.61 19.38 16.90
CA MET A 148 23.88 19.97 15.78
C MET A 148 24.72 20.97 14.97
N ALA A 149 24.89 20.69 13.68
CA ALA A 149 25.20 21.70 12.68
C ALA A 149 23.86 22.38 12.28
N ASP A 150 23.66 23.61 12.74
CA ASP A 150 22.43 24.41 12.56
C ASP A 150 21.92 24.46 11.11
N THR A 151 20.64 24.12 10.89
CA THR A 151 19.87 24.70 9.78
C THR A 151 18.35 24.73 10.02
N ALA A 152 17.86 25.90 10.44
CA ALA A 152 16.58 26.49 10.04
C ALA A 152 15.25 25.71 10.26
N THR A 153 14.62 25.93 11.41
CA THR A 153 13.16 25.76 11.59
C THR A 153 12.34 26.85 10.88
N THR A 154 11.17 26.49 10.33
CA THR A 154 10.08 27.43 10.02
C THR A 154 8.74 26.91 10.56
N GLU A 155 8.18 27.59 11.56
CA GLU A 155 6.85 27.31 12.11
C GLU A 155 5.73 27.79 11.17
N ALA A 156 4.59 27.09 11.17
CA ALA A 156 3.34 27.54 10.56
C ALA A 156 2.15 27.29 11.50
N THR A 157 1.75 28.33 12.24
CA THR A 157 0.57 28.31 13.12
C THR A 157 -0.72 28.66 12.37
N VAL A 158 -1.85 27.98 12.68
CA VAL A 158 -3.26 28.43 12.67
C VAL A 158 -4.13 27.16 12.83
N ALA A 159 -4.65 26.84 14.02
CA ALA A 159 -5.84 27.39 14.69
C ALA A 159 -7.16 26.72 14.24
N ALA A 160 -7.89 26.14 15.21
CA ALA A 160 -9.10 25.35 14.98
C ALA A 160 -10.40 26.15 15.16
N PRO A 161 -11.50 25.79 14.47
CA PRO A 161 -12.86 26.21 14.81
C PRO A 161 -13.53 25.22 15.78
N THR A 162 -14.40 25.75 16.65
CA THR A 162 -15.38 25.00 17.46
C THR A 162 -16.77 25.13 16.81
N GLU A 163 -17.75 24.33 17.26
CA GLU A 163 -19.22 24.37 17.05
C GLU A 163 -19.79 23.13 16.33
N THR A 164 -21.03 22.66 16.59
CA THR A 164 -21.96 22.77 17.74
C THR A 164 -22.96 21.60 17.64
N ILE A 165 -23.38 21.00 18.76
CA ILE A 165 -24.33 19.87 18.78
C ILE A 165 -25.76 20.34 18.45
N THR A 166 -26.54 19.54 17.70
CA THR A 166 -28.02 19.60 17.71
C THR A 166 -28.62 18.20 17.57
N GLU A 167 -29.68 17.94 18.34
CA GLU A 167 -30.31 16.63 18.54
C GLU A 167 -31.74 16.61 17.98
N THR A 168 -32.10 15.59 17.17
CA THR A 168 -33.51 15.22 16.91
C THR A 168 -33.68 13.76 16.50
N THR A 169 -34.42 12.99 17.31
CA THR A 169 -35.17 11.76 16.95
C THR A 169 -36.68 12.12 16.79
N PRO A 170 -37.63 11.24 16.38
CA PRO A 170 -37.62 9.76 16.40
C PRO A 170 -38.09 9.03 15.11
N ALA A 171 -38.08 7.70 15.18
CA ALA A 171 -38.54 6.76 14.13
C ALA A 171 -40.08 6.61 14.07
N PRO A 172 -40.58 5.81 13.11
CA PRO A 172 -41.55 4.77 13.49
C PRO A 172 -41.40 3.39 12.80
N GLU A 173 -41.78 2.35 13.57
CA GLU A 173 -42.53 1.14 13.17
C GLU A 173 -42.01 0.17 12.08
N ALA A 174 -41.26 -0.83 12.56
CA ALA A 174 -41.47 -2.28 12.44
C ALA A 174 -42.28 -2.90 11.26
N SER A 175 -41.73 -4.01 10.73
CA SER A 175 -42.48 -5.11 10.08
C SER A 175 -41.92 -6.47 10.51
N SER A 176 -42.78 -7.48 10.64
CA SER A 176 -42.42 -8.90 10.61
C SER A 176 -42.20 -9.35 9.13
N GLU A 177 -41.81 -10.58 8.75
CA GLU A 177 -41.71 -11.91 9.39
C GLU A 177 -40.65 -12.72 8.54
N VAL A 178 -40.06 -13.89 8.89
CA VAL A 178 -40.44 -15.07 9.70
C VAL A 178 -39.16 -15.71 10.30
N THR A 179 -39.27 -16.47 11.40
CA THR A 179 -38.16 -17.30 11.96
C THR A 179 -38.21 -18.75 11.46
N THR A 180 -37.06 -19.35 11.11
CA THR A 180 -36.93 -20.80 10.85
C THR A 180 -35.82 -21.41 11.72
N THR A 181 -36.17 -21.87 12.92
CA THR A 181 -35.21 -22.51 13.85
C THR A 181 -34.94 -23.96 13.46
N VAL A 182 -33.66 -24.32 13.33
CA VAL A 182 -33.21 -25.73 13.30
C VAL A 182 -32.44 -26.01 14.58
N GLU A 183 -33.05 -26.76 15.50
CA GLU A 183 -32.41 -27.14 16.77
C GLU A 183 -31.36 -28.24 16.54
N VAL A 184 -30.10 -27.86 16.36
CA VAL A 184 -28.97 -28.79 16.47
C VAL A 184 -28.66 -28.98 17.95
N THR A 185 -29.01 -30.16 18.49
CA THR A 185 -28.81 -30.48 19.91
C THR A 185 -27.34 -30.85 20.17
N THR A 186 -26.47 -29.88 20.42
CA THR A 186 -25.13 -30.13 20.95
C THR A 186 -25.21 -30.62 22.39
N THR A 187 -24.81 -31.86 22.63
CA THR A 187 -24.73 -32.43 23.99
C THR A 187 -23.54 -31.84 24.74
N VAL A 188 -23.82 -31.05 25.78
CA VAL A 188 -22.80 -30.48 26.68
C VAL A 188 -21.97 -31.60 27.33
N PRO A 189 -20.63 -31.62 27.18
CA PRO A 189 -19.76 -32.54 27.93
C PRO A 189 -19.84 -32.26 29.44
N THR A 190 -19.88 -33.31 30.26
CA THR A 190 -19.98 -33.18 31.71
C THR A 190 -18.60 -33.16 32.39
N GLU A 191 -18.30 -32.05 33.07
CA GLU A 191 -17.40 -31.90 34.22
C GLU A 191 -16.30 -32.98 34.37
N GLY A 192 -15.25 -32.84 33.57
CA GLY A 192 -14.06 -33.69 33.55
C GLY A 192 -13.08 -33.31 32.43
N ASP A 193 -13.14 -32.06 31.98
CA ASP A 193 -12.49 -31.56 30.77
C ASP A 193 -11.08 -31.08 31.09
N THR A 194 -10.06 -31.79 30.58
CA THR A 194 -8.66 -31.43 30.77
C THR A 194 -8.17 -30.57 29.62
N THR A 195 -7.51 -29.46 29.95
CA THR A 195 -7.18 -28.37 29.01
C THR A 195 -6.00 -28.68 28.09
N LEU A 196 -5.96 -29.91 27.55
CA LEU A 196 -4.82 -30.51 26.87
C LEU A 196 -5.09 -30.92 25.42
N TRP A 197 -6.34 -30.97 24.96
CA TRP A 197 -6.70 -31.33 23.57
C TRP A 197 -6.30 -30.21 22.57
N ARG A 198 -5.00 -30.09 22.28
CA ARG A 198 -4.41 -29.02 21.47
C ARG A 198 -3.09 -29.45 20.83
N THR A 199 -2.64 -28.70 19.83
CA THR A 199 -1.27 -28.80 19.31
C THR A 199 -0.31 -27.96 20.14
N MET A 200 0.86 -28.53 20.44
CA MET A 200 1.94 -27.88 21.18
C MET A 200 3.25 -27.97 20.39
N LEU A 201 4.01 -26.89 20.33
CA LEU A 201 5.20 -26.73 19.49
C LEU A 201 6.49 -26.64 20.33
N SER A 202 7.58 -27.18 19.77
CA SER A 202 8.91 -27.24 20.37
C SER A 202 9.97 -27.07 19.29
N LEU A 203 10.70 -25.94 19.28
CA LEU A 203 11.88 -25.75 18.44
C LEU A 203 13.14 -26.06 19.26
N GLN A 204 14.00 -26.96 18.75
CA GLN A 204 15.22 -27.41 19.45
C GLN A 204 16.42 -27.53 18.50
N PRO A 205 17.66 -27.54 19.02
CA PRO A 205 18.82 -27.98 18.24
C PRO A 205 18.71 -29.45 17.83
N ALA A 206 19.09 -29.77 16.60
CA ALA A 206 19.26 -31.15 16.13
C ALA A 206 20.71 -31.62 16.29
N ALA A 207 20.92 -32.94 16.29
CA ALA A 207 22.22 -33.56 16.58
C ALA A 207 23.32 -33.31 15.51
N ASP A 208 22.95 -32.81 14.33
CA ASP A 208 23.85 -32.40 13.24
C ASP A 208 24.19 -30.88 13.26
N GLY A 209 23.55 -30.11 14.15
CA GLY A 209 23.68 -28.66 14.24
C GLY A 209 22.62 -27.88 13.46
N SER A 210 21.65 -28.55 12.82
CA SER A 210 20.42 -27.91 12.33
C SER A 210 19.45 -27.63 13.49
N SER A 211 18.23 -27.19 13.18
CA SER A 211 17.12 -27.11 14.14
C SER A 211 16.06 -28.15 13.81
N VAL A 212 15.33 -28.62 14.82
CA VAL A 212 14.17 -29.49 14.66
C VAL A 212 12.96 -28.84 15.31
N LEU A 213 11.91 -28.62 14.52
CA LEU A 213 10.59 -28.26 15.03
C LEU A 213 9.81 -29.54 15.28
N ARG A 214 9.21 -29.64 16.46
CA ARG A 214 8.30 -30.72 16.82
C ARG A 214 6.92 -30.18 17.16
N ALA A 215 5.90 -30.83 16.62
CA ALA A 215 4.49 -30.56 16.91
C ALA A 215 3.86 -31.79 17.58
N LEU A 216 3.40 -31.64 18.81
CA LEU A 216 2.74 -32.67 19.61
C LEU A 216 1.25 -32.32 19.71
N ALA A 217 0.42 -33.02 18.95
CA ALA A 217 -1.02 -32.80 18.85
C ALA A 217 -1.79 -33.85 19.65
N PHE A 218 -2.50 -33.39 20.69
CA PHE A 218 -3.33 -34.22 21.56
C PHE A 218 -4.79 -34.17 21.11
N ASN A 219 -5.37 -35.32 20.74
CA ASN A 219 -6.74 -35.41 20.25
C ASN A 219 -7.71 -35.83 21.36
N ASN A 220 -8.95 -35.32 21.31
CA ASN A 220 -10.02 -35.60 22.28
C ASN A 220 -10.53 -37.07 22.25
N ASP A 221 -10.05 -37.90 21.31
CA ASP A 221 -10.32 -39.35 21.29
C ASP A 221 -9.26 -40.19 22.03
N GLY A 222 -8.27 -39.54 22.65
CA GLY A 222 -7.15 -40.18 23.34
C GLY A 222 -5.97 -40.52 22.42
N THR A 223 -6.02 -40.20 21.12
CA THR A 223 -4.87 -40.34 20.22
C THR A 223 -3.93 -39.13 20.30
N VAL A 224 -2.65 -39.34 20.01
CA VAL A 224 -1.64 -38.28 19.97
C VAL A 224 -0.74 -38.46 18.74
N THR A 225 -0.37 -37.35 18.11
CA THR A 225 0.56 -37.32 16.98
C THR A 225 1.78 -36.47 17.34
N LEU A 226 2.98 -36.98 17.09
CA LEU A 226 4.23 -36.22 17.18
C LEU A 226 4.84 -36.09 15.78
N THR A 227 4.74 -34.89 15.20
CA THR A 227 5.44 -34.54 13.96
C THR A 227 6.80 -33.92 14.28
N SER A 228 7.85 -34.26 13.53
CA SER A 228 9.18 -33.63 13.58
C SER A 228 9.65 -33.23 12.18
N ASP A 229 9.95 -31.94 11.97
CA ASP A 229 10.63 -31.39 10.80
C ASP A 229 12.06 -30.98 11.20
N TYR A 230 13.06 -31.41 10.42
CA TYR A 230 14.49 -31.15 10.64
C TYR A 230 15.06 -30.07 9.70
N TYR A 231 14.22 -29.37 8.94
CA TYR A 231 14.61 -28.28 8.02
C TYR A 231 15.72 -28.66 7.03
N ASN A 232 15.77 -29.94 6.63
CA ASN A 232 16.86 -30.56 5.86
C ASN A 232 16.39 -31.16 4.51
N ASP A 233 15.24 -30.71 4.01
CA ASP A 233 14.56 -31.14 2.78
C ASP A 233 14.16 -32.63 2.70
N GLU A 234 14.32 -33.40 3.77
CA GLU A 234 13.74 -34.75 3.91
C GLU A 234 12.27 -34.69 4.37
N PRO A 235 11.45 -35.74 4.12
CA PRO A 235 10.04 -35.76 4.57
C PRO A 235 9.90 -35.71 6.09
N VAL A 236 8.94 -34.92 6.58
CA VAL A 236 8.61 -34.80 8.01
C VAL A 236 8.27 -36.16 8.63
N ILE A 237 8.79 -36.42 9.82
CA ILE A 237 8.55 -37.66 10.56
C ILE A 237 7.25 -37.49 11.36
N VAL A 238 6.26 -38.34 11.12
CA VAL A 238 4.94 -38.29 11.80
C VAL A 238 4.72 -39.58 12.61
N GLU A 239 4.97 -39.51 13.91
CA GLU A 239 4.75 -40.59 14.87
C GLU A 239 3.32 -40.55 15.42
N GLN A 240 2.68 -41.71 15.61
CA GLN A 240 1.29 -41.84 16.06
C GLN A 240 1.18 -42.72 17.31
N GLY A 241 0.29 -42.36 18.22
CA GLY A 241 0.15 -43.03 19.51
C GLY A 241 -1.12 -42.70 20.28
N THR A 242 -1.08 -42.96 21.58
CA THR A 242 -2.13 -42.59 22.54
C THR A 242 -1.56 -41.76 23.69
N TRP A 243 -2.39 -40.95 24.33
CA TRP A 243 -2.05 -40.22 25.56
C TRP A 243 -2.99 -40.61 26.72
N ASP A 244 -2.48 -40.46 27.94
CA ASP A 244 -3.23 -40.68 29.19
C ASP A 244 -2.82 -39.62 30.22
N ASP A 245 -3.79 -38.91 30.78
CA ASP A 245 -3.60 -37.89 31.82
C ASP A 245 -4.21 -38.31 33.17
N THR A 246 -4.45 -39.61 33.41
CA THR A 246 -5.04 -40.11 34.67
C THR A 246 -4.12 -39.94 35.89
N ALA A 247 -2.86 -39.58 35.67
CA ALA A 247 -1.90 -39.13 36.69
C ALA A 247 -2.04 -37.63 37.04
N SER A 248 -2.83 -36.87 36.29
CA SER A 248 -3.10 -35.45 36.51
C SER A 248 -3.90 -35.20 37.80
N THR A 249 -3.71 -34.02 38.38
CA THR A 249 -4.38 -33.57 39.61
C THR A 249 -4.73 -32.08 39.50
N THR A 250 -5.65 -31.60 40.33
CA THR A 250 -6.08 -30.19 40.34
C THR A 250 -4.93 -29.20 40.59
N ASP A 251 -3.85 -29.63 41.26
CA ASP A 251 -2.69 -28.80 41.59
C ASP A 251 -1.46 -29.05 40.68
N ALA A 252 -1.48 -30.09 39.83
CA ALA A 252 -0.36 -30.48 38.97
C ALA A 252 -0.81 -31.39 37.81
N VAL A 253 -0.55 -30.96 36.57
CA VAL A 253 -0.91 -31.71 35.34
C VAL A 253 0.26 -32.61 34.91
N THR A 254 -0.03 -33.89 34.72
CA THR A 254 0.93 -34.92 34.26
C THR A 254 0.30 -35.72 33.12
N VAL A 255 1.05 -35.96 32.04
CA VAL A 255 0.56 -36.62 30.82
C VAL A 255 1.55 -37.69 30.37
N THR A 256 1.07 -38.89 30.07
CA THR A 256 1.88 -39.98 29.51
C THR A 256 1.55 -40.14 28.02
N VAL A 257 2.52 -39.87 27.15
CA VAL A 257 2.45 -40.11 25.71
C VAL A 257 3.07 -41.47 25.39
N THR A 258 2.39 -42.28 24.57
CA THR A 258 2.89 -43.58 24.11
C THR A 258 2.82 -43.64 22.58
N LEU A 259 3.96 -43.44 21.92
CA LEU A 259 4.11 -43.47 20.47
C LEU A 259 4.32 -44.92 19.99
N THR A 260 3.57 -45.32 18.98
CA THR A 260 3.38 -46.74 18.58
C THR A 260 3.82 -47.06 17.16
N GLY A 261 4.08 -46.06 16.32
CA GLY A 261 4.53 -46.24 14.95
C GLY A 261 4.63 -44.92 14.16
N GLN A 262 5.13 -45.02 12.93
CA GLN A 262 5.22 -43.93 11.96
C GLN A 262 4.53 -44.36 10.66
N GLY A 263 3.42 -43.70 10.29
CA GLY A 263 2.56 -44.16 9.19
C GLY A 263 2.12 -45.62 9.37
N ASP A 264 2.22 -46.43 8.31
CA ASP A 264 1.92 -47.87 8.36
C ASP A 264 2.91 -48.71 9.22
N GLN A 265 4.05 -48.13 9.66
CA GLN A 265 5.11 -48.88 10.34
C GLN A 265 5.02 -48.79 11.87
N MET A 266 4.43 -49.81 12.49
CA MET A 266 4.43 -49.97 13.95
C MET A 266 5.83 -50.22 14.53
N TYR A 267 6.10 -49.67 15.71
CA TYR A 267 7.34 -49.87 16.46
C TYR A 267 7.34 -51.21 17.21
N ALA A 268 8.49 -51.88 17.23
CA ALA A 268 8.67 -53.17 17.91
C ALA A 268 8.63 -53.05 19.46
N THR A 269 8.73 -51.84 19.98
CA THR A 269 8.50 -51.44 21.37
C THR A 269 8.02 -49.99 21.33
N PRO A 270 6.86 -49.64 21.90
CA PRO A 270 6.38 -48.26 21.93
C PRO A 270 7.32 -47.33 22.70
N THR A 271 7.47 -46.10 22.21
CA THR A 271 8.22 -45.05 22.90
C THR A 271 7.30 -44.39 23.92
N VAL A 272 7.66 -44.40 25.20
CA VAL A 272 6.87 -43.79 26.28
C VAL A 272 7.57 -42.54 26.79
N ILE A 273 6.81 -41.46 26.92
CA ILE A 273 7.28 -40.14 27.36
C ILE A 273 6.29 -39.61 28.40
N THR A 274 6.73 -39.43 29.64
CA THR A 274 5.96 -38.74 30.68
C THR A 274 6.33 -37.27 30.70
N PHE A 275 5.32 -36.42 30.61
CA PHE A 275 5.41 -34.98 30.67
C PHE A 275 4.74 -34.42 31.92
N ALA A 276 5.20 -33.27 32.39
CA ALA A 276 4.55 -32.45 33.40
C ALA A 276 4.42 -30.99 32.91
N MET A 277 3.35 -30.30 33.31
CA MET A 277 3.27 -28.84 33.12
C MET A 277 4.13 -28.12 34.15
N VAL A 278 5.03 -27.25 33.67
CA VAL A 278 5.95 -26.43 34.47
C VAL A 278 6.00 -25.04 33.83
N ASP A 279 5.61 -24.01 34.57
CA ASP A 279 5.60 -22.60 34.14
C ASP A 279 5.00 -22.42 32.71
N ASP A 280 3.78 -22.94 32.55
CA ASP A 280 2.99 -22.98 31.29
C ASP A 280 3.63 -23.73 30.10
N THR A 281 4.72 -24.46 30.33
CA THR A 281 5.36 -25.35 29.34
C THR A 281 5.17 -26.83 29.68
N LEU A 282 4.96 -27.68 28.67
CA LEU A 282 4.92 -29.13 28.82
C LEU A 282 6.33 -29.71 28.71
N GLN A 283 6.94 -30.07 29.84
CA GLN A 283 8.32 -30.57 29.93
C GLN A 283 8.35 -32.09 30.14
N ALA A 284 9.19 -32.80 29.39
CA ALA A 284 9.40 -34.24 29.54
C ALA A 284 10.21 -34.53 30.80
N VAL A 285 9.63 -35.28 31.73
CA VAL A 285 10.20 -35.61 33.04
C VAL A 285 10.68 -37.07 33.14
N GLU A 286 10.17 -37.96 32.29
CA GLU A 286 10.66 -39.33 32.14
C GLU A 286 10.57 -39.73 30.65
N TYR A 287 11.71 -40.02 30.02
CA TYR A 287 11.81 -40.26 28.58
C TYR A 287 13.15 -40.94 28.22
N ASP A 288 13.27 -41.45 27.00
CA ASP A 288 14.50 -42.05 26.51
C ASP A 288 15.52 -40.99 26.04
N GLN A 289 16.61 -40.85 26.80
CA GLN A 289 17.69 -39.90 26.51
C GLN A 289 18.61 -40.33 25.35
N ASP A 290 18.65 -41.62 24.99
CA ASP A 290 19.39 -42.08 23.81
C ASP A 290 18.62 -41.72 22.50
N ILE A 291 17.32 -41.44 22.60
CA ILE A 291 16.46 -40.98 21.49
C ILE A 291 16.38 -39.44 21.43
N TYR A 292 16.03 -38.78 22.54
CA TYR A 292 15.70 -37.34 22.56
C TYR A 292 16.80 -36.44 23.17
N GLY A 293 17.91 -37.00 23.67
CA GLY A 293 19.04 -36.24 24.22
C GLY A 293 18.86 -35.76 25.66
N SER A 294 19.95 -35.29 26.29
CA SER A 294 19.96 -34.88 27.71
C SER A 294 19.13 -33.65 28.03
N GLU A 295 18.90 -32.77 27.05
CA GLU A 295 18.11 -31.54 27.23
C GLU A 295 16.59 -31.83 27.25
N GLY A 296 16.18 -32.99 26.72
CA GLY A 296 14.80 -33.46 26.74
C GLY A 296 13.87 -32.71 25.80
N LEU A 297 12.56 -32.86 26.04
CA LEU A 297 11.52 -32.22 25.25
C LEU A 297 10.76 -31.18 26.08
N THR A 298 10.75 -29.93 25.64
CA THR A 298 9.92 -28.85 26.20
C THR A 298 9.05 -28.28 25.10
N PHE A 299 7.73 -28.42 25.23
CA PHE A 299 6.75 -27.84 24.33
C PHE A 299 6.06 -26.63 24.99
N LYS A 300 5.76 -25.61 24.20
CA LYS A 300 4.77 -24.55 24.50
C LYS A 300 3.49 -24.85 23.71
N VAL A 301 2.33 -24.29 24.02
CA VAL A 301 1.16 -24.42 23.11
C VAL A 301 1.52 -23.83 21.74
N ALA A 302 0.94 -24.34 20.64
CA ALA A 302 1.19 -23.76 19.31
C ALA A 302 0.82 -22.26 19.27
N GLY A 303 -0.29 -21.90 19.92
CA GLY A 303 -0.68 -20.53 20.21
C GLY A 303 0.33 -19.75 21.06
N ASP A 304 1.06 -20.38 21.98
CA ASP A 304 2.05 -19.72 22.85
C ASP A 304 3.41 -19.51 22.17
N VAL A 305 3.79 -20.39 21.24
CA VAL A 305 4.92 -20.10 20.32
C VAL A 305 4.56 -18.92 19.41
N ALA A 306 3.27 -18.73 19.12
CA ALA A 306 2.70 -17.53 18.49
C ALA A 306 2.25 -16.42 19.48
N LEU A 307 2.68 -16.49 20.75
CA LEU A 307 2.56 -15.42 21.77
C LEU A 307 3.93 -15.04 22.38
N ASP A 308 5.03 -15.53 21.80
CA ASP A 308 6.41 -15.22 22.20
C ASP A 308 6.85 -13.82 21.72
N ASP A 309 5.99 -12.82 22.01
CA ASP A 309 6.02 -11.36 21.81
C ASP A 309 6.74 -10.80 20.57
N ARG A 310 6.78 -11.60 19.50
CA ARG A 310 7.30 -11.24 18.19
C ARG A 310 6.20 -10.60 17.37
N ALA A 311 6.27 -9.27 17.27
CA ALA A 311 5.26 -8.44 16.62
C ALA A 311 5.00 -8.89 15.17
N ALA A 312 3.72 -9.00 14.82
CA ALA A 312 3.30 -9.16 13.43
C ALA A 312 3.75 -7.95 12.58
N LEU A 313 4.02 -8.20 11.29
CA LEU A 313 4.49 -7.17 10.35
C LEU A 313 3.56 -5.93 10.33
N VAL A 314 2.26 -6.13 10.53
CA VAL A 314 1.30 -5.05 10.80
C VAL A 314 0.41 -5.40 12.01
N THR A 315 0.17 -4.42 12.88
CA THR A 315 -0.87 -4.49 13.91
C THR A 315 -1.98 -3.49 13.59
N ILE A 316 -3.23 -3.96 13.55
CA ILE A 316 -4.44 -3.17 13.28
C ILE A 316 -5.27 -3.10 14.58
N HIS A 317 -5.78 -1.92 14.91
CA HIS A 317 -6.74 -1.75 16.00
C HIS A 317 -8.12 -1.47 15.41
N LEU A 318 -9.05 -2.43 15.53
CA LEU A 318 -10.42 -2.31 15.03
C LEU A 318 -11.39 -2.12 16.21
N ALA A 319 -12.14 -1.03 16.15
CA ALA A 319 -13.07 -0.60 17.19
C ALA A 319 -14.54 -0.87 16.80
N ALA A 320 -15.41 -0.88 17.81
CA ALA A 320 -16.85 -0.99 17.64
C ALA A 320 -17.40 0.00 16.59
N GLY A 321 -18.26 -0.50 15.69
CA GLY A 321 -18.86 0.29 14.62
C GLY A 321 -18.06 0.35 13.32
N PHE A 322 -16.95 -0.40 13.19
CA PHE A 322 -16.25 -0.63 11.91
C PHE A 322 -16.00 0.66 11.10
N PRO A 323 -15.32 1.68 11.67
CA PRO A 323 -15.27 3.04 11.11
C PRO A 323 -14.45 3.18 9.80
N LEU A 324 -13.80 2.11 9.35
CA LEU A 324 -13.02 2.00 8.11
C LEU A 324 -13.36 0.66 7.44
N ASP A 325 -14.63 0.42 7.15
CA ASP A 325 -15.14 -0.81 6.52
C ASP A 325 -15.31 -0.61 4.99
N PRO A 326 -14.66 -1.41 4.12
CA PRO A 326 -13.72 -2.49 4.42
C PRO A 326 -12.33 -1.98 4.86
N THR A 327 -11.74 -2.63 5.85
CA THR A 327 -10.33 -2.40 6.24
C THR A 327 -9.44 -3.27 5.36
N PHE A 328 -8.38 -2.71 4.79
CA PHE A 328 -7.41 -3.48 4.01
C PHE A 328 -5.97 -3.11 4.35
N VAL A 329 -5.07 -4.09 4.18
CA VAL A 329 -3.64 -3.94 4.42
C VAL A 329 -2.87 -4.73 3.37
N SER A 330 -1.84 -4.12 2.77
CA SER A 330 -0.92 -4.85 1.90
C SER A 330 0.19 -5.48 2.73
N VAL A 331 0.40 -6.78 2.57
CA VAL A 331 1.42 -7.56 3.26
C VAL A 331 2.03 -8.60 2.31
N ASN A 332 3.20 -9.11 2.69
CA ASN A 332 3.82 -10.26 2.06
C ASN A 332 3.59 -11.49 2.95
N GLY A 333 2.97 -12.53 2.40
CA GLY A 333 2.80 -13.84 3.01
C GLY A 333 3.70 -14.91 2.38
N GLY A 334 3.37 -16.17 2.70
CA GLY A 334 4.13 -17.37 2.34
C GLY A 334 5.11 -17.80 3.44
N GLY A 335 5.88 -18.85 3.18
CA GLY A 335 6.95 -19.29 4.08
C GLY A 335 7.36 -20.76 3.88
N ASP A 336 8.06 -21.29 4.88
CA ASP A 336 8.63 -22.64 4.87
C ASP A 336 7.91 -23.61 5.84
N LEU A 337 7.13 -23.09 6.78
CA LEU A 337 6.43 -23.84 7.81
C LEU A 337 5.10 -24.36 7.28
N ASN A 338 4.91 -25.68 7.18
CA ASN A 338 3.65 -26.25 6.70
C ASN A 338 2.49 -25.88 7.65
N ALA A 339 1.40 -25.33 7.13
CA ALA A 339 0.30 -24.79 7.94
C ALA A 339 -0.40 -25.84 8.83
N SER A 340 -0.30 -27.13 8.48
CA SER A 340 -0.88 -28.23 9.26
C SER A 340 -0.31 -28.40 10.68
N VAL A 341 0.79 -27.70 11.02
CA VAL A 341 1.31 -27.63 12.41
C VAL A 341 0.48 -26.73 13.33
N VAL A 342 -0.38 -25.87 12.77
CA VAL A 342 -1.30 -25.01 13.55
C VAL A 342 -2.60 -25.77 13.81
N ASP A 343 -3.26 -26.23 12.75
CA ASP A 343 -4.34 -27.22 12.77
C ASP A 343 -4.21 -28.15 11.54
N PRO A 344 -4.39 -29.47 11.66
CA PRO A 344 -4.23 -30.42 10.54
C PRO A 344 -5.10 -30.18 9.30
N ALA A 345 -6.15 -29.37 9.38
CA ALA A 345 -6.98 -28.99 8.22
C ALA A 345 -6.37 -27.86 7.37
N CYS A 346 -5.33 -27.17 7.84
CA CYS A 346 -4.76 -26.01 7.17
C CYS A 346 -3.75 -26.40 6.08
N ALA A 347 -3.94 -25.85 4.87
CA ALA A 347 -3.13 -26.13 3.69
C ALA A 347 -2.04 -25.07 3.43
N GLY A 348 -1.09 -25.42 2.56
CA GLY A 348 0.04 -24.59 2.19
C GLY A 348 1.10 -24.40 3.29
N TYR A 349 1.86 -23.33 3.16
CA TYR A 349 3.03 -22.99 3.97
C TYR A 349 2.96 -21.54 4.42
N ILE A 350 3.12 -21.32 5.72
CA ILE A 350 3.13 -20.03 6.40
C ILE A 350 4.54 -19.70 6.88
N ASN A 351 4.74 -18.46 7.33
CA ASN A 351 5.90 -18.06 8.10
C ASN A 351 5.71 -18.38 9.60
N THR A 352 6.80 -18.32 10.38
CA THR A 352 6.82 -18.71 11.80
C THR A 352 6.08 -17.75 12.74
N GLN A 353 5.63 -16.58 12.25
CA GLN A 353 5.03 -15.48 13.00
C GLN A 353 3.85 -14.91 12.19
N PRO A 354 2.74 -14.47 12.80
CA PRO A 354 1.62 -13.91 12.04
C PRO A 354 2.05 -12.66 11.27
N VAL A 355 1.57 -12.48 10.04
CA VAL A 355 1.87 -11.28 9.23
C VAL A 355 0.99 -10.10 9.62
N VAL A 356 -0.24 -10.35 10.10
CA VAL A 356 -1.14 -9.32 10.62
C VAL A 356 -1.68 -9.73 11.98
N THR A 357 -1.71 -8.79 12.93
CA THR A 357 -2.44 -8.92 14.19
C THR A 357 -3.58 -7.91 14.23
N VAL A 358 -4.77 -8.34 14.63
CA VAL A 358 -5.97 -7.49 14.72
C VAL A 358 -6.47 -7.47 16.16
N ASN A 359 -6.34 -6.32 16.81
CA ASN A 359 -6.90 -6.07 18.14
C ASN A 359 -8.36 -5.59 17.97
N TRP A 360 -9.31 -6.51 18.13
CA TRP A 360 -10.73 -6.29 17.94
C TRP A 360 -11.42 -5.93 19.25
N THR A 361 -12.08 -4.77 19.26
CA THR A 361 -12.81 -4.21 20.42
C THR A 361 -14.24 -3.81 20.04
N GLY A 362 -14.82 -4.55 19.10
CA GLY A 362 -16.11 -4.25 18.50
C GLY A 362 -17.08 -5.44 18.51
N LYS A 363 -18.22 -5.25 17.84
CA LYS A 363 -19.26 -6.27 17.65
C LYS A 363 -19.77 -6.21 16.22
N ALA A 364 -19.94 -7.38 15.63
CA ALA A 364 -20.52 -7.61 14.31
C ALA A 364 -21.18 -9.00 14.34
N ASP A 365 -22.19 -9.22 13.51
CA ASP A 365 -22.81 -10.54 13.38
C ASP A 365 -21.94 -11.48 12.51
N LEU A 366 -21.21 -10.89 11.56
CA LEU A 366 -20.24 -11.53 10.66
C LEU A 366 -19.08 -10.56 10.38
N VAL A 367 -17.86 -11.08 10.24
CA VAL A 367 -16.75 -10.43 9.54
C VAL A 367 -16.22 -11.40 8.48
N GLU A 368 -16.18 -11.00 7.22
CA GLU A 368 -15.47 -11.74 6.18
C GLU A 368 -14.01 -11.24 6.13
N ALA A 369 -13.07 -12.19 6.10
CA ALA A 369 -11.67 -11.95 5.82
C ALA A 369 -11.30 -12.62 4.51
N PHE A 370 -10.63 -11.92 3.60
CA PHE A 370 -10.12 -12.50 2.35
C PHE A 370 -8.79 -11.89 1.93
N PHE A 371 -7.98 -12.65 1.20
CA PHE A 371 -6.70 -12.19 0.68
C PHE A 371 -6.70 -12.24 -0.85
N VAL A 372 -6.16 -11.20 -1.50
CA VAL A 372 -6.07 -11.13 -2.98
C VAL A 372 -4.61 -11.08 -3.42
N SER A 373 -4.24 -11.97 -4.35
CA SER A 373 -2.87 -12.14 -4.85
C SER A 373 -2.77 -12.12 -6.39
N ASN A 374 -1.53 -12.26 -6.92
CA ASN A 374 -1.28 -12.69 -8.31
C ASN A 374 -0.83 -14.17 -8.38
N ASP A 375 -0.58 -14.77 -7.22
CA ASP A 375 -0.02 -16.10 -7.01
C ASP A 375 -1.08 -17.00 -6.32
N ASP A 376 -0.66 -17.99 -5.52
CA ASP A 376 -1.48 -19.05 -4.92
C ASP A 376 -1.45 -18.93 -3.37
N PRO A 377 -2.24 -17.99 -2.79
CA PRO A 377 -2.24 -17.65 -1.37
C PRO A 377 -3.01 -18.63 -0.48
N THR A 378 -2.59 -18.79 0.77
CA THR A 378 -3.41 -19.45 1.82
C THR A 378 -3.61 -18.52 3.01
N MET A 379 -4.58 -18.79 3.89
CA MET A 379 -4.80 -17.97 5.09
C MET A 379 -5.13 -18.80 6.32
N VAL A 380 -4.50 -18.45 7.45
CA VAL A 380 -4.76 -19.01 8.78
C VAL A 380 -5.08 -17.87 9.74
N ILE A 381 -6.23 -17.95 10.42
CA ILE A 381 -6.64 -17.01 11.46
C ILE A 381 -6.77 -17.76 12.78
N VAL A 382 -6.04 -17.32 13.81
CA VAL A 382 -6.17 -17.81 15.19
C VAL A 382 -6.87 -16.74 16.03
N ALA A 383 -8.06 -17.06 16.52
CA ALA A 383 -8.93 -16.20 17.29
C ALA A 383 -8.45 -15.98 18.74
N PRO A 384 -9.07 -15.06 19.51
CA PRO A 384 -8.68 -14.76 20.88
C PRO A 384 -8.87 -15.92 21.87
N ASP A 385 -9.78 -16.84 21.59
CA ASP A 385 -10.02 -18.07 22.36
C ASP A 385 -9.13 -19.24 21.94
N GLY A 386 -8.31 -19.06 20.90
CA GLY A 386 -7.46 -20.09 20.31
C GLY A 386 -8.13 -20.90 19.19
N THR A 387 -9.38 -20.61 18.81
CA THR A 387 -10.04 -21.22 17.65
C THR A 387 -9.27 -20.92 16.36
N VAL A 388 -8.98 -21.95 15.56
CA VAL A 388 -8.26 -21.83 14.27
C VAL A 388 -9.27 -21.87 13.12
N TYR A 389 -9.10 -20.96 12.17
CA TYR A 389 -9.83 -20.91 10.90
C TYR A 389 -8.81 -20.92 9.76
N CYS A 390 -9.05 -21.72 8.73
CA CYS A 390 -8.13 -21.87 7.60
C CYS A 390 -8.89 -21.90 6.26
N SER A 391 -8.30 -21.30 5.24
CA SER A 391 -8.76 -21.33 3.85
C SER A 391 -7.55 -21.34 2.91
N ASP A 392 -7.76 -21.91 1.73
CA ASP A 392 -6.79 -22.16 0.66
C ASP A 392 -7.48 -21.61 -0.59
N ASP A 393 -8.24 -22.44 -1.30
CA ASP A 393 -9.32 -22.01 -2.18
C ASP A 393 -10.52 -21.41 -1.41
N ALA A 394 -11.16 -20.40 -1.98
CA ALA A 394 -12.56 -20.05 -1.65
C ALA A 394 -13.55 -21.04 -2.30
N ASN A 395 -13.18 -21.65 -3.43
CA ASN A 395 -13.89 -22.73 -4.13
C ASN A 395 -13.02 -23.25 -5.28
N ASP A 396 -13.38 -24.39 -5.89
CA ASP A 396 -12.72 -25.07 -7.03
C ASP A 396 -12.29 -24.17 -8.23
N GLN A 397 -12.75 -22.91 -8.32
CA GLN A 397 -12.47 -21.96 -9.40
C GLN A 397 -11.85 -20.62 -8.92
N LEU A 398 -11.55 -20.46 -7.63
CA LEU A 398 -10.96 -19.24 -7.05
C LEU A 398 -9.97 -19.61 -5.93
N LEU A 399 -8.68 -19.48 -6.24
CA LEU A 399 -7.52 -19.85 -5.41
C LEU A 399 -7.16 -18.80 -4.34
N ASP A 400 -8.03 -17.80 -4.13
CA ASP A 400 -7.85 -16.76 -3.13
C ASP A 400 -8.66 -17.13 -1.86
N PRO A 401 -8.08 -17.13 -0.66
CA PRO A 401 -8.72 -17.65 0.55
C PRO A 401 -9.75 -16.68 1.12
N VAL A 402 -10.87 -17.24 1.60
CA VAL A 402 -11.99 -16.51 2.23
C VAL A 402 -12.38 -17.22 3.54
N ILE A 403 -12.49 -16.45 4.63
CA ILE A 403 -12.87 -16.95 5.96
C ILE A 403 -14.01 -16.09 6.52
N GLU A 404 -15.16 -16.71 6.79
CA GLU A 404 -16.26 -16.10 7.53
C GLU A 404 -16.06 -16.27 9.06
N LEU A 405 -15.84 -15.17 9.76
CA LEU A 405 -15.86 -15.11 11.23
C LEU A 405 -17.28 -14.74 11.70
N GLN A 406 -18.07 -15.75 12.05
CA GLN A 406 -19.43 -15.59 12.58
C GLN A 406 -19.37 -15.16 14.06
N ASN A 407 -20.02 -14.04 14.41
CA ASN A 407 -20.11 -13.46 15.76
C ASN A 407 -18.73 -13.29 16.48
N PRO A 408 -17.74 -12.57 15.89
CA PRO A 408 -16.37 -12.51 16.39
C PRO A 408 -16.26 -11.86 17.78
N ILE A 409 -15.58 -12.56 18.69
CA ILE A 409 -15.35 -12.20 20.09
C ILE A 409 -14.28 -11.11 20.24
N GLU A 410 -14.47 -10.18 21.18
CA GLU A 410 -13.50 -9.13 21.50
C GLU A 410 -12.15 -9.74 21.94
N GLY A 411 -11.03 -9.24 21.40
CA GLY A 411 -9.67 -9.71 21.70
C GLY A 411 -8.70 -9.64 20.52
N THR A 412 -7.55 -10.32 20.63
CA THR A 412 -6.49 -10.32 19.61
C THR A 412 -6.60 -11.51 18.66
N TYR A 413 -6.93 -11.24 17.40
CA TYR A 413 -6.82 -12.18 16.29
C TYR A 413 -5.41 -12.12 15.68
N ARG A 414 -4.85 -13.27 15.30
CA ARG A 414 -3.55 -13.39 14.61
C ARG A 414 -3.77 -14.03 13.25
N ILE A 415 -3.19 -13.45 12.21
CA ILE A 415 -3.44 -13.82 10.81
C ILE A 415 -2.10 -14.10 10.14
N TRP A 416 -1.96 -15.31 9.62
CA TRP A 416 -0.90 -15.69 8.70
C TRP A 416 -1.48 -15.71 7.29
N ILE A 417 -0.74 -15.14 6.35
CA ILE A 417 -0.97 -15.37 4.92
C ILE A 417 0.13 -16.32 4.47
N GLY A 418 -0.26 -17.47 3.96
CA GLY A 418 0.63 -18.51 3.46
C GLY A 418 0.69 -18.56 1.93
N SER A 419 1.33 -19.60 1.44
CA SER A 419 1.52 -19.93 0.03
C SER A 419 1.26 -21.41 -0.20
N TYR A 420 0.55 -21.79 -1.25
CA TYR A 420 0.29 -23.21 -1.53
C TYR A 420 1.60 -24.01 -1.73
N ALA A 421 2.61 -23.39 -2.37
CA ALA A 421 3.96 -23.94 -2.51
C ALA A 421 4.92 -23.42 -1.41
N ARG A 422 5.82 -24.29 -0.94
CA ARG A 422 6.86 -23.95 0.06
C ARG A 422 7.85 -22.92 -0.48
N ASN A 423 8.26 -21.97 0.35
CA ASN A 423 9.21 -20.90 0.05
C ASN A 423 8.79 -19.93 -1.08
N GLN A 424 7.51 -19.90 -1.46
CA GLN A 424 6.96 -18.88 -2.35
C GLN A 424 6.61 -17.63 -1.56
N LEU A 425 7.03 -16.46 -2.06
CA LEU A 425 6.64 -15.16 -1.50
C LEU A 425 5.29 -14.75 -2.11
N ILE A 426 4.33 -14.34 -1.28
CA ILE A 426 2.96 -13.99 -1.68
C ILE A 426 2.68 -12.52 -1.38
N PRO A 427 3.02 -11.59 -2.29
CA PRO A 427 2.70 -10.18 -2.14
C PRO A 427 1.23 -9.91 -2.53
N GLY A 428 0.44 -9.30 -1.64
CA GLY A 428 -0.97 -9.05 -1.91
C GLY A 428 -1.64 -8.10 -0.92
N VAL A 429 -2.96 -8.23 -0.80
CA VAL A 429 -3.81 -7.41 0.06
C VAL A 429 -4.76 -8.27 0.88
N LEU A 430 -4.65 -8.20 2.20
CA LEU A 430 -5.66 -8.71 3.12
C LEU A 430 -6.77 -7.68 3.25
N VAL A 431 -8.02 -8.13 3.21
CA VAL A 431 -9.24 -7.34 3.43
C VAL A 431 -10.04 -7.95 4.58
N LEU A 432 -10.60 -7.09 5.42
CA LEU A 432 -11.46 -7.41 6.55
C LEU A 432 -12.71 -6.53 6.45
N THR A 433 -13.88 -7.15 6.32
CA THR A 433 -15.15 -6.44 6.07
C THR A 433 -16.28 -6.96 6.96
N ALA A 434 -17.12 -6.05 7.46
CA ALA A 434 -18.41 -6.38 8.09
C ALA A 434 -19.60 -6.08 7.15
N ASN A 435 -19.34 -5.46 6.01
CA ASN A 435 -20.34 -5.16 4.99
C ASN A 435 -20.52 -6.35 4.03
N PRO A 436 -21.70 -7.02 3.98
CA PRO A 436 -21.93 -8.18 3.12
C PRO A 436 -22.03 -7.84 1.61
N ASP A 437 -22.14 -6.56 1.24
CA ASP A 437 -22.04 -6.14 -0.17
C ASP A 437 -20.58 -6.12 -0.67
N VAL A 438 -19.60 -6.15 0.25
CA VAL A 438 -18.16 -6.25 -0.06
C VAL A 438 -17.70 -7.68 0.21
N ASN A 439 -17.23 -8.34 -0.85
CA ASN A 439 -16.56 -9.63 -0.82
C ASN A 439 -15.49 -9.63 -1.92
N ILE A 440 -14.71 -10.71 -2.01
CA ILE A 440 -13.63 -10.84 -3.00
C ILE A 440 -14.06 -10.63 -4.47
N GLY A 441 -15.33 -10.90 -4.81
CA GLY A 441 -15.88 -10.66 -6.15
C GLY A 441 -16.39 -9.23 -6.41
N THR A 442 -16.50 -8.38 -5.38
CA THR A 442 -17.02 -7.00 -5.48
C THR A 442 -16.02 -5.93 -5.00
N PHE A 443 -14.90 -6.33 -4.39
CA PHE A 443 -13.89 -5.42 -3.86
C PHE A 443 -13.08 -4.72 -4.96
N ASP A 444 -13.28 -3.41 -5.12
CA ASP A 444 -12.50 -2.53 -6.00
C ASP A 444 -11.84 -1.39 -5.20
N LEU A 445 -10.52 -1.49 -5.00
CA LEU A 445 -9.67 -0.45 -4.39
C LEU A 445 -9.81 0.92 -5.10
N GLY A 446 -10.06 0.93 -6.41
CA GLY A 446 -10.26 2.16 -7.18
C GLY A 446 -11.52 2.92 -6.77
N SER A 447 -12.61 2.21 -6.47
CA SER A 447 -13.87 2.80 -6.02
C SER A 447 -13.77 3.52 -4.68
N PHE A 448 -12.93 3.02 -3.75
CA PHE A 448 -12.74 3.63 -2.44
C PHE A 448 -11.88 4.91 -2.49
N ILE A 449 -10.92 5.00 -3.41
CA ILE A 449 -10.01 6.15 -3.53
C ILE A 449 -10.61 7.22 -4.46
N THR A 450 -11.69 7.85 -4.00
CA THR A 450 -12.34 8.96 -4.70
C THR A 450 -11.50 10.24 -4.68
N ARG A 451 -10.53 10.33 -5.59
CA ARG A 451 -9.88 11.62 -5.92
C ARG A 451 -10.95 12.54 -6.50
N PRO A 452 -11.11 13.80 -6.01
CA PRO A 452 -11.86 14.80 -6.74
C PRO A 452 -11.25 14.93 -8.14
N ALA A 453 -12.08 14.90 -9.18
CA ALA A 453 -11.62 15.28 -10.50
C ALA A 453 -11.03 16.69 -10.40
N VAL A 454 -9.76 16.86 -10.79
CA VAL A 454 -9.22 18.21 -11.02
C VAL A 454 -10.17 18.86 -12.03
N PRO A 455 -10.80 20.01 -11.71
CA PRO A 455 -11.79 20.57 -12.62
C PRO A 455 -11.13 20.86 -13.97
N GLU A 456 -11.51 20.12 -15.01
CA GLU A 456 -11.00 20.30 -16.38
C GLU A 456 -11.65 21.53 -17.04
N VAL A 457 -11.74 22.61 -16.27
CA VAL A 457 -11.91 23.98 -16.76
C VAL A 457 -10.51 24.54 -16.98
N LEU A 458 -9.83 24.00 -17.98
CA LEU A 458 -8.96 24.85 -18.77
C LEU A 458 -9.88 25.91 -19.37
N GLU A 459 -9.83 27.13 -18.85
CA GLU A 459 -10.62 28.24 -19.37
C GLU A 459 -10.36 28.33 -20.87
N THR A 460 -11.41 28.18 -21.69
CA THR A 460 -11.27 28.29 -23.15
C THR A 460 -10.66 29.67 -23.44
N PRO A 461 -9.43 29.74 -23.97
CA PRO A 461 -8.67 30.98 -23.96
C PRO A 461 -9.44 32.04 -24.74
N GLU A 462 -9.69 33.19 -24.11
CA GLU A 462 -10.44 34.28 -24.75
C GLU A 462 -9.78 34.63 -26.10
N PRO A 463 -10.57 34.79 -27.17
CA PRO A 463 -10.02 35.08 -28.49
C PRO A 463 -9.23 36.39 -28.46
N VAL A 464 -7.94 36.29 -28.77
CA VAL A 464 -6.97 37.40 -28.62
C VAL A 464 -7.19 38.51 -29.68
N VAL A 465 -8.02 38.23 -30.69
CA VAL A 465 -8.38 39.15 -31.78
C VAL A 465 -9.90 39.38 -31.79
N ASP A 466 -10.32 40.64 -31.95
CA ASP A 466 -11.73 41.02 -32.07
C ASP A 466 -12.28 40.69 -33.49
N LEU A 467 -13.53 40.20 -33.54
CA LEU A 467 -14.30 40.02 -34.77
C LEU A 467 -14.43 41.31 -35.58
N GLU A 468 -14.66 42.45 -34.92
CA GLU A 468 -14.78 43.74 -35.62
C GLU A 468 -13.44 44.16 -36.24
N ALA A 469 -12.31 43.80 -35.62
CA ALA A 469 -10.98 44.04 -36.17
C ALA A 469 -10.70 43.18 -37.41
N ILE A 470 -11.06 41.88 -37.38
CA ILE A 470 -10.93 40.99 -38.54
C ILE A 470 -11.79 41.48 -39.71
N GLN A 471 -13.04 41.89 -39.46
CA GLN A 471 -13.89 42.45 -40.53
C GLN A 471 -13.30 43.74 -41.10
N ALA A 472 -12.85 44.67 -40.24
CA ALA A 472 -12.21 45.91 -40.67
C ALA A 472 -10.91 45.67 -41.47
N ALA A 473 -10.15 44.62 -41.14
CA ALA A 473 -8.98 44.19 -41.89
C ALA A 473 -9.33 43.71 -43.30
N ILE A 474 -10.35 42.84 -43.42
CA ILE A 474 -10.89 42.34 -44.69
C ILE A 474 -11.36 43.50 -45.58
N GLU A 475 -12.20 44.39 -45.05
CA GLU A 475 -12.68 45.58 -45.75
C GLU A 475 -11.53 46.52 -46.16
N SER A 476 -10.53 46.71 -45.29
CA SER A 476 -9.37 47.56 -45.57
C SER A 476 -8.43 46.96 -46.63
N ARG A 477 -8.34 45.62 -46.76
CA ARG A 477 -7.58 44.98 -47.84
C ARG A 477 -8.36 44.99 -49.16
N LEU A 478 -9.67 44.70 -49.14
CA LEU A 478 -10.56 44.86 -50.31
C LEU A 478 -10.47 46.27 -50.90
N ALA A 479 -10.49 47.31 -50.06
CA ALA A 479 -10.42 48.71 -50.50
C ALA A 479 -9.06 49.12 -51.13
N LYS A 480 -8.01 48.30 -50.98
CA LYS A 480 -6.66 48.54 -51.53
C LYS A 480 -6.38 47.70 -52.78
N THR A 481 -6.98 46.52 -52.91
CA THR A 481 -6.76 45.58 -54.01
C THR A 481 -7.60 45.95 -55.23
N GLN A 482 -6.98 46.13 -56.40
CA GLN A 482 -7.75 46.10 -57.66
C GLN A 482 -8.21 44.66 -57.90
N LEU A 483 -9.52 44.45 -57.80
CA LEU A 483 -10.19 43.14 -57.82
C LEU A 483 -9.67 42.20 -58.93
N GLN A 484 -8.90 41.20 -58.52
CA GLN A 484 -8.52 40.08 -59.36
C GLN A 484 -9.72 39.12 -59.47
N LYS A 485 -10.62 39.40 -60.41
CA LYS A 485 -11.73 38.50 -60.72
C LYS A 485 -11.17 37.25 -61.41
N LEU A 486 -11.19 36.12 -60.69
CA LEU A 486 -10.70 34.82 -61.15
C LEU A 486 -11.46 34.32 -62.39
N GLY A 487 -10.82 33.40 -63.14
CA GLY A 487 -11.20 33.01 -64.52
C GLY A 487 -10.05 33.16 -65.53
N ALA A 488 -8.83 33.41 -65.06
CA ALA A 488 -7.55 33.30 -65.74
C ALA A 488 -6.51 32.93 -64.65
N PRO A 489 -5.40 32.24 -64.96
CA PRO A 489 -4.48 31.72 -63.95
C PRO A 489 -3.95 32.87 -63.06
N ALA A 490 -4.11 32.72 -61.75
CA ALA A 490 -3.73 33.75 -60.81
C ALA A 490 -2.21 33.96 -60.80
N GLY A 491 -1.80 35.23 -60.71
CA GLY A 491 -0.40 35.55 -60.46
C GLY A 491 0.02 35.06 -59.07
N ALA A 492 1.21 34.47 -58.97
CA ALA A 492 1.85 34.05 -57.73
C ALA A 492 1.83 35.16 -56.67
N ILE A 493 1.05 34.99 -55.60
CA ILE A 493 0.98 35.94 -54.48
C ILE A 493 2.10 35.56 -53.51
N GLN A 494 3.11 36.42 -53.34
CA GLN A 494 4.15 36.19 -52.33
C GLN A 494 3.60 36.49 -50.93
N VAL A 495 3.76 35.55 -50.01
CA VAL A 495 3.39 35.67 -48.59
C VAL A 495 4.56 35.22 -47.73
N THR A 496 4.79 35.93 -46.61
CA THR A 496 5.66 35.48 -45.53
C THR A 496 4.79 35.32 -44.28
N ALA A 497 4.64 34.08 -43.83
CA ALA A 497 3.99 33.74 -42.57
C ALA A 497 4.99 33.88 -41.43
N ASP A 498 4.93 34.99 -40.70
CA ASP A 498 5.73 35.31 -39.51
C ASP A 498 4.89 35.39 -38.22
N GLY A 499 3.58 35.18 -38.34
CA GLY A 499 2.58 35.37 -37.29
C GLY A 499 2.80 34.57 -36.01
N THR A 500 2.09 34.97 -34.96
CA THR A 500 2.27 34.47 -33.58
C THR A 500 0.97 34.08 -32.89
N ILE A 501 -0.18 34.23 -33.56
CA ILE A 501 -1.50 33.94 -33.00
C ILE A 501 -1.90 32.52 -33.41
N PRO A 502 -2.12 31.58 -32.48
CA PRO A 502 -2.66 30.27 -32.81
C PRO A 502 -4.01 30.39 -33.51
N LEU A 503 -4.21 29.65 -34.60
CA LEU A 503 -5.42 29.76 -35.41
C LEU A 503 -6.73 29.57 -34.62
N PHE A 504 -6.72 28.70 -33.61
CA PHE A 504 -7.86 28.47 -32.70
C PHE A 504 -8.19 29.66 -31.76
N GLN A 505 -7.34 30.70 -31.69
CA GLN A 505 -7.61 31.94 -30.96
C GLN A 505 -8.23 33.04 -31.84
N LEU A 506 -8.38 32.80 -33.15
CA LEU A 506 -9.26 33.64 -33.97
C LEU A 506 -10.73 33.30 -33.65
N PRO A 507 -11.62 34.29 -33.47
CA PRO A 507 -13.03 34.07 -33.13
C PRO A 507 -13.86 33.61 -34.35
N LEU A 508 -13.52 32.45 -34.90
CA LEU A 508 -14.12 31.87 -36.10
C LEU A 508 -14.94 30.63 -35.78
N ASP A 509 -15.97 30.39 -36.60
CA ASP A 509 -16.83 29.22 -36.47
C ASP A 509 -16.08 27.94 -36.88
N ASN A 510 -15.94 26.97 -35.96
CA ASN A 510 -15.13 25.75 -36.04
C ASN A 510 -13.58 25.95 -35.98
N PRO A 511 -13.00 26.12 -34.78
CA PRO A 511 -11.58 26.49 -34.58
C PRO A 511 -10.57 25.33 -34.69
N ALA A 512 -10.91 24.23 -35.37
CA ALA A 512 -10.08 23.02 -35.46
C ALA A 512 -8.87 23.13 -36.43
N CYS A 513 -8.25 24.31 -36.50
CA CYS A 513 -7.12 24.62 -37.38
C CYS A 513 -5.86 24.87 -36.55
N ASN A 514 -4.75 24.22 -36.92
CA ASN A 514 -3.44 24.29 -36.27
C ASN A 514 -2.50 25.31 -36.92
N GLY A 515 -1.47 25.74 -36.18
CA GLY A 515 -0.43 26.67 -36.62
C GLY A 515 -0.66 28.13 -36.23
N LEU A 516 0.34 28.98 -36.51
CA LEU A 516 0.43 30.38 -36.07
C LEU A 516 0.25 31.35 -37.24
N VAL A 517 -0.68 32.29 -37.12
CA VAL A 517 -1.04 33.29 -38.14
C VAL A 517 -0.92 34.72 -37.63
N ASN A 518 -1.06 35.68 -38.55
CA ASN A 518 -1.21 37.10 -38.25
C ASN A 518 -2.67 37.45 -37.88
N ASP A 519 -2.84 38.57 -37.17
CA ASP A 519 -4.13 39.14 -36.77
C ASP A 519 -5.00 39.62 -37.97
N ASN A 520 -4.35 39.83 -39.13
CA ASN A 520 -4.96 40.25 -40.38
C ASN A 520 -4.74 39.17 -41.46
N PRO A 521 -5.71 38.87 -42.35
CA PRO A 521 -5.54 37.91 -43.44
C PRO A 521 -4.50 38.38 -44.46
N ASP A 522 -3.60 37.49 -44.87
CA ASP A 522 -2.53 37.78 -45.83
C ASP A 522 -3.05 38.12 -47.24
N HIS A 523 -4.13 37.49 -47.67
CA HIS A 523 -4.79 37.81 -48.93
C HIS A 523 -6.32 37.89 -48.80
N VAL A 524 -6.95 38.73 -49.64
CA VAL A 524 -8.40 38.89 -49.70
C VAL A 524 -8.82 39.14 -51.15
N PHE A 525 -9.81 38.39 -51.65
CA PHE A 525 -10.27 38.41 -53.04
C PHE A 525 -11.79 38.24 -53.17
N GLU A 526 -12.33 38.50 -54.36
CA GLU A 526 -13.74 38.27 -54.70
C GLU A 526 -13.87 37.07 -55.64
N TRP A 527 -14.58 36.04 -55.18
CA TRP A 527 -14.93 34.89 -56.00
C TRP A 527 -16.23 35.12 -56.77
N ALA A 528 -16.22 34.79 -58.06
CA ALA A 528 -17.30 35.12 -58.98
C ALA A 528 -18.43 34.06 -59.04
N GLY A 529 -18.29 32.90 -58.37
CA GLY A 529 -19.22 31.77 -58.52
C GLY A 529 -19.22 31.17 -59.93
N THR A 530 -18.07 31.16 -60.61
CA THR A 530 -17.94 30.80 -62.04
C THR A 530 -17.46 29.38 -62.31
N SER A 531 -17.11 28.62 -61.27
CA SER A 531 -16.72 27.21 -61.31
C SER A 531 -17.32 26.48 -60.11
N ASP A 532 -17.51 25.16 -60.26
CA ASP A 532 -18.00 24.27 -59.20
C ASP A 532 -16.88 23.94 -58.17
N ALA A 533 -15.67 24.47 -58.35
CA ALA A 533 -14.55 24.34 -57.41
C ALA A 533 -13.72 25.64 -57.29
N LEU A 534 -13.11 25.82 -56.12
CA LEU A 534 -12.10 26.85 -55.84
C LEU A 534 -10.99 26.21 -55.01
N ASN A 535 -9.79 26.16 -55.57
CA ASN A 535 -8.61 25.50 -55.04
C ASN A 535 -7.61 26.57 -54.59
N VAL A 536 -7.23 26.53 -53.32
CA VAL A 536 -6.28 27.45 -52.70
C VAL A 536 -5.15 26.62 -52.09
N TYR A 537 -3.91 26.94 -52.44
CA TYR A 537 -2.74 26.25 -51.89
C TYR A 537 -1.57 27.20 -51.72
N PHE A 538 -0.64 26.88 -50.82
CA PHE A 538 0.57 27.65 -50.57
C PHE A 538 1.81 26.78 -50.76
N GLU A 539 2.80 27.29 -51.48
CA GLU A 539 4.09 26.64 -51.75
C GLU A 539 5.19 27.38 -50.99
N GLY A 540 5.54 26.89 -49.80
CA GLY A 540 6.50 27.48 -48.87
C GLY A 540 7.94 27.00 -49.04
N ASP A 541 8.87 27.69 -48.35
CA ASP A 541 10.21 27.20 -48.06
C ASP A 541 10.31 26.37 -46.75
N GLY A 542 9.15 26.06 -46.13
CA GLY A 542 8.99 25.24 -44.92
C GLY A 542 7.52 24.94 -44.61
N ASP A 543 7.30 24.12 -43.59
CA ASP A 543 6.00 23.59 -43.15
C ASP A 543 5.00 24.68 -42.69
N ALA A 544 3.81 24.69 -43.30
CA ALA A 544 2.86 25.80 -43.27
C ALA A 544 1.39 25.34 -43.16
N THR A 545 0.53 26.25 -42.66
CA THR A 545 -0.91 26.05 -42.55
C THR A 545 -1.66 27.07 -43.39
N LEU A 546 -2.84 26.71 -43.89
CA LEU A 546 -3.72 27.56 -44.70
C LEU A 546 -5.10 27.61 -44.08
N LEU A 547 -5.60 28.84 -43.83
CA LEU A 547 -6.99 29.10 -43.46
C LEU A 547 -7.67 29.89 -44.57
N VAL A 548 -8.81 29.40 -45.04
CA VAL A 548 -9.71 30.10 -45.97
C VAL A 548 -11.03 30.38 -45.28
N LEU A 549 -11.39 31.67 -45.17
CA LEU A 549 -12.69 32.16 -44.71
C LEU A 549 -13.49 32.67 -45.91
N GLY A 550 -14.65 32.09 -46.17
CA GLY A 550 -15.56 32.47 -47.24
C GLY A 550 -16.83 33.19 -46.77
N PRO A 551 -17.78 33.41 -47.70
CA PRO A 551 -19.10 33.94 -47.41
C PRO A 551 -19.84 33.13 -46.33
N GLU A 552 -20.80 33.78 -45.66
CA GLU A 552 -21.59 33.19 -44.57
C GLU A 552 -20.75 32.60 -43.40
N ARG A 553 -19.51 33.06 -43.24
CA ARG A 553 -18.53 32.59 -42.23
C ARG A 553 -18.07 31.14 -42.45
N SER A 554 -18.15 30.64 -43.68
CA SER A 554 -17.64 29.31 -44.02
C SER A 554 -16.12 29.24 -43.83
N VAL A 555 -15.67 28.37 -42.92
CA VAL A 555 -14.25 28.13 -42.63
C VAL A 555 -13.78 26.83 -43.27
N SER A 556 -12.57 26.81 -43.82
CA SER A 556 -11.87 25.60 -44.23
C SER A 556 -10.35 25.79 -44.08
N CYS A 557 -9.66 24.76 -43.61
CA CYS A 557 -8.21 24.81 -43.38
C CYS A 557 -7.53 23.46 -43.66
N SER A 558 -6.23 23.51 -43.94
CA SER A 558 -5.33 22.35 -44.06
C SER A 558 -3.89 22.80 -43.78
N ASP A 559 -3.08 21.88 -43.28
CA ASP A 559 -1.63 21.92 -43.16
C ASP A 559 -0.97 21.05 -44.25
N ASP A 560 -1.43 19.80 -44.41
CA ASP A 560 -1.00 18.90 -45.48
C ASP A 560 -1.90 18.98 -46.73
N ALA A 561 -1.30 18.77 -47.92
CA ALA A 561 -2.05 18.44 -49.13
C ALA A 561 -2.47 16.96 -49.13
N ALA A 562 -3.75 16.73 -48.84
CA ALA A 562 -4.35 15.49 -48.30
C ALA A 562 -4.14 14.15 -49.07
N GLU A 563 -3.61 14.16 -50.30
CA GLU A 563 -3.36 12.92 -51.08
C GLU A 563 -1.88 12.55 -51.23
N THR A 564 -0.93 13.40 -50.81
CA THR A 564 0.48 13.28 -51.24
C THR A 564 1.54 13.23 -50.14
N GLY A 565 1.19 13.45 -48.87
CA GLY A 565 2.18 13.54 -47.78
C GLY A 565 3.13 14.73 -47.96
N ASN A 566 2.57 15.85 -48.42
CA ASN A 566 3.26 17.06 -48.84
C ASN A 566 2.90 18.18 -47.85
N LEU A 567 3.92 18.72 -47.18
CA LEU A 567 3.82 19.74 -46.12
C LEU A 567 3.47 21.15 -46.63
N ASN A 568 2.97 21.24 -47.87
CA ASN A 568 2.44 22.46 -48.47
C ASN A 568 0.90 22.39 -48.43
N PRO A 569 0.21 23.31 -47.73
CA PRO A 569 -1.22 23.18 -47.45
C PRO A 569 -2.10 23.43 -48.67
N GLN A 570 -3.24 22.75 -48.72
CA GLN A 570 -4.21 22.83 -49.81
C GLN A 570 -5.66 22.69 -49.35
N VAL A 571 -6.47 23.72 -49.63
CA VAL A 571 -7.91 23.76 -49.38
C VAL A 571 -8.66 23.76 -50.72
N ILE A 572 -9.45 22.71 -50.98
CA ILE A 572 -10.30 22.60 -52.18
C ILE A 572 -11.77 22.74 -51.76
N LEU A 573 -12.36 23.90 -52.07
CA LEU A 573 -13.77 24.19 -51.80
C LEU A 573 -14.65 23.67 -52.94
N SER A 574 -15.66 22.86 -52.61
CA SER A 574 -16.64 22.33 -53.56
C SER A 574 -17.92 23.18 -53.56
N ASN A 575 -18.42 23.52 -54.77
CA ASN A 575 -19.52 24.45 -55.03
C ASN A 575 -19.44 25.77 -54.19
N PRO A 576 -18.32 26.52 -54.27
CA PRO A 576 -18.08 27.73 -53.47
C PRO A 576 -19.00 28.90 -53.84
N ALA A 577 -19.67 29.48 -52.85
CA ALA A 577 -20.58 30.62 -53.00
C ALA A 577 -19.86 31.89 -53.47
N ALA A 578 -20.48 32.68 -54.35
CA ALA A 578 -19.89 33.95 -54.82
C ALA A 578 -19.82 35.01 -53.72
N GLY A 579 -18.71 35.75 -53.66
CA GLY A 579 -18.48 36.83 -52.69
C GLY A 579 -17.02 36.90 -52.22
N THR A 580 -16.81 37.62 -51.11
CA THR A 580 -15.49 37.81 -50.49
C THR A 580 -14.93 36.51 -49.91
N TYR A 581 -13.65 36.27 -50.17
CA TYR A 581 -12.83 35.26 -49.50
C TYR A 581 -11.58 35.91 -48.90
N ALA A 582 -11.24 35.53 -47.67
CA ALA A 582 -10.03 35.93 -46.96
C ALA A 582 -9.16 34.71 -46.66
N VAL A 583 -7.85 34.87 -46.76
CA VAL A 583 -6.86 33.79 -46.62
C VAL A 583 -5.78 34.22 -45.65
N TRP A 584 -5.47 33.37 -44.68
CA TRP A 584 -4.28 33.46 -43.83
C TRP A 584 -3.35 32.31 -44.21
N VAL A 585 -2.05 32.61 -44.29
CA VAL A 585 -1.00 31.59 -44.31
C VAL A 585 -0.31 31.64 -42.96
N GLY A 586 -0.25 30.51 -42.28
CA GLY A 586 0.43 30.38 -41.01
C GLY A 586 1.65 29.48 -41.10
N ARG A 587 2.42 29.47 -40.02
CA ARG A 587 3.62 28.64 -39.83
C ARG A 587 3.40 27.64 -38.71
N VAL A 588 3.98 26.44 -38.83
CA VAL A 588 3.94 25.43 -37.76
C VAL A 588 5.01 25.72 -36.69
N SER A 589 6.19 26.21 -37.08
CA SER A 589 7.28 26.55 -36.15
C SER A 589 7.17 27.97 -35.56
N PRO A 590 7.16 28.14 -34.22
CA PRO A 590 7.21 29.46 -33.57
C PRO A 590 8.53 30.22 -33.78
N GLU A 591 9.61 29.55 -34.16
CA GLU A 591 10.94 30.17 -34.34
C GLU A 591 11.27 30.48 -35.81
N SER A 592 10.68 29.76 -36.77
CA SER A 592 10.96 29.91 -38.21
C SER A 592 9.76 30.51 -38.95
N PRO A 593 9.84 31.76 -39.46
CA PRO A 593 8.91 32.27 -40.47
C PRO A 593 9.04 31.47 -41.78
N VAL A 594 7.92 31.29 -42.50
CA VAL A 594 7.89 30.61 -43.80
C VAL A 594 7.59 31.63 -44.89
N THR A 595 8.30 31.59 -46.01
CA THR A 595 8.06 32.45 -47.19
C THR A 595 7.76 31.61 -48.41
N GLY A 596 6.76 32.03 -49.20
CA GLY A 596 6.29 31.21 -50.31
C GLY A 596 5.27 31.87 -51.21
N THR A 597 4.66 31.03 -52.05
CA THR A 597 3.69 31.42 -53.07
C THR A 597 2.30 30.91 -52.73
N LEU A 598 1.38 31.82 -52.41
CA LEU A 598 -0.05 31.55 -52.36
C LEU A 598 -0.60 31.55 -53.79
N THR A 599 -1.30 30.47 -54.16
CA THR A 599 -1.99 30.30 -55.44
C THR A 599 -3.48 30.06 -55.21
N ILE A 600 -4.31 30.68 -56.06
CA ILE A 600 -5.77 30.57 -56.03
C ILE A 600 -6.23 30.25 -57.46
N THR A 601 -6.94 29.15 -57.67
CA THR A 601 -7.32 28.66 -59.01
C THR A 601 -8.69 27.98 -59.01
N ASP A 602 -9.36 27.97 -60.17
CA ASP A 602 -10.59 27.21 -60.42
C ASP A 602 -10.31 25.78 -60.94
N ASP A 603 -9.04 25.42 -61.14
CA ASP A 603 -8.58 24.07 -61.44
C ASP A 603 -8.44 23.21 -60.17
N SER A 604 -9.41 22.33 -59.92
CA SER A 604 -9.39 21.38 -58.79
C SER A 604 -8.38 20.23 -58.95
N SER A 605 -7.65 20.16 -60.07
CA SER A 605 -6.59 19.16 -60.31
C SER A 605 -5.18 19.72 -60.16
N ALA A 606 -5.05 21.04 -59.93
CA ALA A 606 -3.77 21.65 -59.55
C ALA A 606 -3.38 21.23 -58.12
N LEU A 607 -2.10 20.92 -57.92
CA LEU A 607 -1.50 20.55 -56.64
C LEU A 607 -0.29 21.46 -56.37
N PRO A 608 0.01 21.81 -55.11
CA PRO A 608 1.28 22.44 -54.76
C PRO A 608 2.47 21.53 -55.09
N ALA A 609 3.64 22.11 -55.36
CA ALA A 609 4.90 21.38 -55.41
C ALA A 609 5.16 20.60 -54.12
N MET A 610 5.88 19.48 -54.24
CA MET A 610 6.16 18.57 -53.12
C MET A 610 7.26 19.13 -52.20
N LEU A 611 6.94 19.31 -50.93
CA LEU A 611 7.83 19.63 -49.83
C LEU A 611 7.95 18.38 -48.94
N GLU A 612 9.18 17.85 -48.82
CA GLU A 612 9.48 16.66 -48.02
C GLU A 612 9.95 17.04 -46.60
N ALA A 613 9.65 16.18 -45.61
CA ALA A 613 10.06 16.39 -44.23
C ALA A 613 11.59 16.39 -44.07
N GLY A 614 12.15 17.53 -43.66
CA GLY A 614 13.60 17.71 -43.45
C GLY A 614 14.26 18.81 -44.28
N GLN A 615 13.47 19.64 -44.98
CA GLN A 615 13.90 20.95 -45.47
C GLN A 615 13.78 22.04 -44.40
#